data_AF-A0A3G8ZD42-F1
#
_entry.id   AF-A0A3G8ZD42-F1
#
_cell.length_a   1.000
_cell.length_b   1.000
_cell.length_c   1.000
_cell.angle_alpha   90.00
_cell.angle_beta   90.00
_cell.angle_gamma   90.00
#
_symmetry.space_group_name_H-M   'P 1'
#
loop_
_entity.id
_entity.type
_entity.pdbx_description
1 polymer ?
#
loop_
_entity_poly.entity_id
_entity_poly.type
_entity_poly.pdbx_seq_one_letter_code
_entity_poly.pdbx_strand_id
1 'polypeptide(L)'
;MNKKPVHNFHIPVMGLAYTIDSPIRVAQFGISSVVSIIDDEIVERMRDFYSKKFNFDFTAISIKSEDHRAERITAYLDMMDDIVTKKFKDFKAEISKNTETLKQFIGMLPSTSGLKDGLQNILNKKDNLTESIKNFIDHNLNPGEIDVNIMTKVDKDNFVKNVQLPTIYNDAHASLRGFANSKLSSSVIFSAGMNPRLYSYLEEFEDFFPNENGELKKKIILKVSDFRSAMIQGNFLAKKGLWVSEYRIESGLNCGGHAFATDGLLMGPIMEEFKQKKNELQASAFALWKSALEQKGKMTTSEPLETRISVQGGVGTSEEHEFLLTTYNADSVGWGSPFLLVPEATSVDQETRNLLINAKEEDYYLSNMSPLGVPFNTIRGTSNDEIKDMNISNQKFGSSCPKKFLALSKEFTPKGTCTASKKYQDIKLSELKTNRLKLTDKQYEKQKKNITEKSCLCVGLANSAYLELDIPVKGEKQGVVICPGPNLSFFDKEVSLSKMVRHIYGYENVLSDDRRPHLFINELKLYVDYFKNEILEFSEEITKSQVKKWEIFKGNLLKGIAYYEELFAETNYFKPKLDSIFSDLKSFKLKLNQIKIPQL
;
A
#
# COMPACT_ATOMS: atom_id res chain seq x y z
N MET A 1 19.97 20.20 -3.19
CA MET A 1 20.97 19.09 -3.10
C MET A 1 20.22 17.76 -3.09
N ASN A 2 20.42 16.88 -4.08
CA ASN A 2 19.74 15.58 -4.12
C ASN A 2 20.22 14.69 -2.97
N LYS A 3 19.41 14.62 -1.90
CA LYS A 3 19.63 13.73 -0.76
C LYS A 3 19.37 12.30 -1.22
N LYS A 4 20.44 11.51 -1.38
CA LYS A 4 20.29 10.07 -1.67
C LYS A 4 19.57 9.38 -0.50
N PRO A 5 18.59 8.50 -0.77
CA PRO A 5 17.96 7.69 0.27
C PRO A 5 18.99 6.84 1.02
N VAL A 6 18.79 6.67 2.33
CA VAL A 6 19.64 5.80 3.17
C VAL A 6 19.45 4.33 2.80
N HIS A 7 18.20 3.97 2.50
CA HIS A 7 17.77 2.64 2.11
C HIS A 7 17.17 2.65 0.70
N ASN A 8 17.41 1.57 -0.04
CA ASN A 8 16.80 1.25 -1.33
C ASN A 8 15.46 0.48 -1.16
N PHE A 9 14.96 0.30 0.06
CA PHE A 9 13.63 -0.23 0.34
C PHE A 9 12.78 0.80 1.09
N HIS A 10 11.46 0.61 1.09
CA HIS A 10 10.52 1.38 1.90
C HIS A 10 9.42 0.48 2.47
N ILE A 11 8.76 0.94 3.53
CA ILE A 11 7.58 0.28 4.11
C ILE A 11 6.33 0.91 3.48
N PRO A 12 5.59 0.21 2.61
CA PRO A 12 4.41 0.76 1.96
C PRO A 12 3.23 0.87 2.94
N VAL A 13 2.18 1.56 2.50
CA VAL A 13 0.94 1.66 3.28
C VAL A 13 0.33 0.27 3.48
N MET A 14 -0.02 -0.05 4.71
CA MET A 14 -0.70 -1.30 5.07
C MET A 14 -1.93 -1.01 5.93
N GLY A 15 -3.10 -1.33 5.38
CA GLY A 15 -4.38 -1.10 6.03
C GLY A 15 -4.66 0.37 6.34
N LEU A 16 -5.52 0.61 7.33
CA LEU A 16 -5.75 1.95 7.88
C LEU A 16 -4.81 2.23 9.06
N ALA A 17 -4.52 1.20 9.88
CA ALA A 17 -3.84 1.36 11.15
C ALA A 17 -2.43 0.76 11.23
N TYR A 18 -2.09 -0.28 10.48
CA TYR A 18 -0.87 -1.05 10.79
C TYR A 18 0.41 -0.27 10.60
N THR A 19 0.36 0.75 9.73
CA THR A 19 1.47 1.67 9.44
C THR A 19 1.23 3.08 9.95
N ILE A 20 0.15 3.31 10.70
CA ILE A 20 -0.32 4.66 11.07
C ILE A 20 0.77 5.49 11.75
N ASP A 21 1.63 4.86 12.54
CA ASP A 21 2.73 5.48 13.26
C ASP A 21 4.13 4.95 12.87
N SER A 22 4.23 4.17 11.77
CA SER A 22 5.50 3.64 11.28
C SER A 22 6.59 4.72 11.15
N PRO A 23 6.31 5.93 10.62
CA PRO A 23 7.35 6.97 10.54
C PRO A 23 7.89 7.37 11.91
N ILE A 24 7.03 7.47 12.93
CA ILE A 24 7.46 7.72 14.31
C ILE A 24 8.38 6.60 14.80
N ARG A 25 8.14 5.35 14.40
CA ARG A 25 8.91 4.20 14.85
C ARG A 25 10.27 4.07 14.15
N VAL A 26 10.35 4.30 12.83
CA VAL A 26 11.53 3.93 12.02
C VAL A 26 12.26 5.07 11.31
N ALA A 27 11.68 6.26 11.18
CA ALA A 27 12.25 7.32 10.34
C ALA A 27 13.62 7.79 10.84
N GLN A 28 13.93 7.70 12.13
CA GLN A 28 15.25 8.08 12.63
C GLN A 28 16.40 7.23 12.04
N PHE A 29 16.09 6.03 11.54
CA PHE A 29 17.06 5.14 10.89
C PHE A 29 17.18 5.38 9.38
N GLY A 30 16.49 6.38 8.83
CA GLY A 30 16.48 6.65 7.39
C GLY A 30 15.49 5.80 6.59
N ILE A 31 14.62 5.02 7.25
CA ILE A 31 13.64 4.13 6.61
C ILE A 31 12.37 4.93 6.31
N SER A 32 12.06 5.11 5.02
CA SER A 32 10.80 5.75 4.59
C SER A 32 9.61 4.82 4.79
N SER A 33 8.49 5.38 5.23
CA SER A 33 7.24 4.62 5.44
C SER A 33 6.01 5.46 5.13
N VAL A 34 4.89 4.79 4.85
CA VAL A 34 3.66 5.45 4.37
C VAL A 34 2.50 5.30 5.36
N VAL A 35 1.76 6.38 5.63
CA VAL A 35 0.61 6.39 6.54
C VAL A 35 -0.75 6.56 5.83
N SER A 36 -1.75 5.82 6.30
CA SER A 36 -3.20 6.05 6.10
C SER A 36 -3.69 7.43 6.56
N ILE A 37 -4.13 8.35 5.69
CA ILE A 37 -4.76 9.63 6.14
C ILE A 37 -6.25 9.77 5.78
N ILE A 38 -6.89 8.69 5.34
CA ILE A 38 -8.31 8.74 4.92
C ILE A 38 -9.30 8.75 6.09
N ASP A 39 -8.89 8.16 7.22
CA ASP A 39 -9.70 8.00 8.43
C ASP A 39 -9.31 9.09 9.44
N ASP A 40 -10.10 10.16 9.50
CA ASP A 40 -9.83 11.29 10.38
C ASP A 40 -10.01 10.96 11.88
N GLU A 41 -10.74 9.88 12.20
CA GLU A 41 -10.97 9.47 13.58
C GLU A 41 -9.73 8.78 14.17
N ILE A 42 -9.10 7.87 13.40
CA ILE A 42 -7.87 7.21 13.88
C ILE A 42 -6.73 8.21 13.98
N VAL A 43 -6.53 9.12 13.01
CA VAL A 43 -5.45 10.11 13.10
C VAL A 43 -5.60 11.01 14.33
N GLU A 44 -6.82 11.42 14.68
CA GLU A 44 -7.06 12.24 15.87
C GLU A 44 -6.81 11.47 17.17
N ARG A 45 -7.15 10.18 17.21
CA ARG A 45 -6.88 9.32 18.37
C ARG A 45 -5.39 9.01 18.53
N MET A 46 -4.69 8.79 17.41
CA MET A 46 -3.24 8.63 17.42
C MET A 46 -2.55 9.94 17.82
N ARG A 47 -3.08 11.09 17.39
CA ARG A 47 -2.61 12.41 17.82
C ARG A 47 -2.73 12.59 19.34
N ASP A 48 -3.89 12.30 19.93
CA ASP A 48 -4.08 12.36 21.38
C ASP A 48 -3.05 11.46 22.12
N PHE A 49 -2.92 10.21 21.68
CA PHE A 49 -1.97 9.26 22.28
C PHE A 49 -0.52 9.77 22.22
N TYR A 50 -0.07 10.20 21.03
CA TYR A 50 1.31 10.63 20.83
C TYR A 50 1.61 12.01 21.43
N SER A 51 0.65 12.93 21.43
CA SER A 51 0.79 14.20 22.14
C SER A 51 0.99 13.97 23.64
N LYS A 52 0.23 13.07 24.27
CA LYS A 52 0.45 12.67 25.67
C LYS A 52 1.81 12.02 25.87
N LYS A 53 2.19 11.07 25.02
CA LYS A 53 3.47 10.33 25.11
C LYS A 53 4.69 11.23 24.99
N PHE A 54 4.62 12.30 24.19
CA PHE A 54 5.72 13.24 23.96
C PHE A 54 5.58 14.57 24.71
N ASN A 55 4.54 14.70 25.55
CA ASN A 55 4.22 15.90 26.33
C ASN A 55 4.06 17.17 25.45
N PHE A 56 3.30 17.04 24.37
CA PHE A 56 2.85 18.14 23.52
C PHE A 56 1.46 18.61 23.91
N ASP A 57 1.18 19.89 23.65
CA ASP A 57 -0.15 20.46 23.83
C ASP A 57 -1.16 19.77 22.93
N PHE A 58 -2.29 19.37 23.51
CA PHE A 58 -3.37 18.71 22.79
C PHE A 58 -4.70 19.40 23.06
N THR A 59 -5.29 19.93 22.00
CA THR A 59 -6.70 20.33 21.97
C THR A 59 -7.42 19.45 20.96
N ALA A 60 -8.49 18.79 21.39
CA ALA A 60 -9.27 17.92 20.52
C ALA A 60 -10.00 18.75 19.44
N ILE A 61 -9.87 18.33 18.18
CA ILE A 61 -10.58 18.94 17.07
C ILE A 61 -11.94 18.25 16.96
N SER A 62 -13.00 19.01 17.23
CA SER A 62 -14.36 18.47 17.31
C SER A 62 -14.90 18.11 15.92
N ILE A 63 -15.61 16.98 15.78
CA ILE A 63 -16.37 16.64 14.55
C ILE A 63 -17.45 17.67 14.20
N LYS A 64 -17.72 18.63 15.09
CA LYS A 64 -18.65 19.74 14.88
C LYS A 64 -18.00 20.94 14.18
N SER A 65 -16.66 21.03 14.11
CA SER A 65 -16.03 22.05 13.27
C SER A 65 -16.26 21.72 11.81
N GLU A 66 -16.42 22.77 11.00
CA GLU A 66 -16.78 22.66 9.60
C GLU A 66 -15.74 21.84 8.81
N ASP A 67 -14.45 22.08 9.07
CA ASP A 67 -13.34 21.42 8.38
C ASP A 67 -12.52 20.47 9.27
N HIS A 68 -13.17 19.84 10.26
CA HIS A 68 -12.49 18.97 11.23
C HIS A 68 -11.58 17.91 10.59
N ARG A 69 -11.95 17.35 9.43
CA ARG A 69 -11.17 16.29 8.78
C ARG A 69 -9.81 16.81 8.31
N ALA A 70 -9.79 17.93 7.58
CA ALA A 70 -8.53 18.50 7.12
C ALA A 70 -7.71 19.02 8.31
N GLU A 71 -8.34 19.69 9.28
CA GLU A 71 -7.70 20.18 10.50
C GLU A 71 -7.01 19.05 11.30
N ARG A 72 -7.71 17.92 11.51
CA ARG A 72 -7.16 16.75 12.20
C ARG A 72 -5.97 16.15 11.48
N ILE A 73 -6.06 16.04 10.16
CA ILE A 73 -4.99 15.47 9.33
C ILE A 73 -3.77 16.39 9.32
N THR A 74 -3.96 17.70 9.18
CA THR A 74 -2.88 18.69 9.29
C THR A 74 -2.18 18.59 10.65
N ALA A 75 -2.95 18.66 11.74
CA ALA A 75 -2.40 18.60 13.10
C ALA A 75 -1.69 17.27 13.40
N TYR A 76 -2.18 16.16 12.84
CA TYR A 76 -1.57 14.85 12.98
C TYR A 76 -0.21 14.77 12.28
N LEU A 77 -0.15 15.23 11.03
CA LEU A 77 1.09 15.21 10.24
C LEU A 77 2.14 16.17 10.81
N ASP A 78 1.72 17.34 11.29
CA ASP A 78 2.62 18.31 11.92
C ASP A 78 3.21 17.76 13.23
N MET A 79 2.38 17.11 14.06
CA MET A 79 2.84 16.41 15.26
C MET A 79 3.83 15.28 14.91
N MET A 80 3.53 14.50 13.87
CA MET A 80 4.40 13.41 13.44
C MET A 80 5.77 13.92 12.99
N ASP A 81 5.80 15.00 12.22
CA ASP A 81 7.03 15.68 11.79
C ASP A 81 7.87 16.17 12.99
N ASP A 82 7.22 16.76 14.00
CA ASP A 82 7.90 17.18 15.24
C ASP A 82 8.52 16.01 16.00
N ILE A 83 7.79 14.89 16.12
CA ILE A 83 8.28 13.69 16.80
C ILE A 83 9.47 13.09 16.03
N VAL A 84 9.33 12.94 14.71
CA VAL A 84 10.41 12.39 13.86
C VAL A 84 11.65 13.28 13.91
N THR A 85 11.48 14.59 13.79
CA THR A 85 12.59 15.56 13.91
C THR A 85 13.31 15.44 15.24
N LYS A 86 12.56 15.35 16.36
CA LYS A 86 13.13 15.14 17.69
C LYS A 86 13.88 13.82 17.79
N LYS A 87 13.23 12.71 17.43
CA LYS A 87 13.84 11.36 17.48
C LYS A 87 15.10 11.26 16.62
N PHE A 88 15.09 11.88 15.44
CA PHE A 88 16.25 11.88 14.55
C PHE A 88 17.42 12.66 15.14
N LYS A 89 17.15 13.83 15.75
CA LYS A 89 18.18 14.61 16.46
C LYS A 89 18.79 13.83 17.62
N ASP A 90 17.94 13.18 18.42
CA ASP A 90 18.37 12.36 19.57
C ASP A 90 19.20 11.16 19.10
N PHE A 91 18.75 10.49 18.03
CA PHE A 91 19.48 9.38 17.43
C PHE A 91 20.86 9.78 16.90
N LYS A 92 20.97 10.92 16.18
CA LYS A 92 22.27 11.44 15.74
C LYS A 92 23.23 11.69 16.91
N ALA A 93 22.72 12.24 18.01
CA ALA A 93 23.52 12.45 19.21
C ALA A 93 23.94 11.13 19.86
N GLU A 94 23.06 10.12 19.85
CA GLU A 94 23.34 8.78 20.39
C GLU A 94 24.44 8.07 19.59
N ILE A 95 24.30 7.93 18.27
CA ILE A 95 25.27 7.21 17.43
C ILE A 95 26.64 7.89 17.37
N SER A 96 26.71 9.19 17.67
CA SER A 96 27.99 9.91 17.77
C SER A 96 28.75 9.61 19.07
N LYS A 97 28.05 9.15 20.12
CA LYS A 97 28.59 8.93 21.47
C LYS A 97 28.68 7.46 21.85
N ASN A 98 27.82 6.61 21.28
CA ASN A 98 27.74 5.19 21.59
C ASN A 98 28.17 4.35 20.38
N THR A 99 29.38 3.79 20.46
CA THR A 99 29.96 2.94 19.42
C THR A 99 29.13 1.69 19.15
N GLU A 100 28.45 1.13 20.15
CA GLU A 100 27.63 -0.08 19.98
C GLU A 100 26.36 0.24 19.17
N THR A 101 25.64 1.31 19.53
CA THR A 101 24.48 1.79 18.75
C THR A 101 24.88 2.11 17.31
N LEU A 102 26.04 2.75 17.11
CA LEU A 102 26.57 3.03 15.77
C LEU A 102 26.84 1.75 14.97
N LYS A 103 27.47 0.74 15.56
CA LYS A 103 27.72 -0.55 14.90
C LYS A 103 26.43 -1.25 14.52
N GLN A 104 25.42 -1.22 15.39
CA GLN A 104 24.10 -1.78 15.10
C GLN A 104 23.45 -1.07 13.91
N PHE A 105 23.51 0.26 13.87
CA PHE A 105 23.02 1.05 12.74
C PHE A 105 23.77 0.74 11.43
N ILE A 106 25.11 0.69 11.45
CA ILE A 106 25.93 0.28 10.29
C ILE A 106 25.54 -1.12 9.81
N GLY A 107 25.20 -2.02 10.73
CA GLY A 107 24.72 -3.36 10.45
C GLY A 107 23.37 -3.41 9.71
N MET A 108 22.61 -2.32 9.71
CA MET A 108 21.36 -2.15 8.98
C MET A 108 21.53 -1.43 7.64
N LEU A 109 22.70 -0.89 7.31
CA LEU A 109 22.92 -0.18 6.05
C LEU A 109 23.26 -1.14 4.89
N PRO A 110 22.81 -0.85 3.66
CA PRO A 110 23.17 -1.64 2.47
C PRO A 110 24.68 -1.67 2.26
N SER A 111 25.21 -2.77 1.70
CA SER A 111 26.65 -2.95 1.44
C SER A 111 27.17 -2.02 0.35
N THR A 112 26.29 -1.54 -0.52
CA THR A 112 26.59 -0.58 -1.59
C THR A 112 26.49 0.88 -1.12
N SER A 113 26.20 1.12 0.16
CA SER A 113 25.98 2.46 0.70
C SER A 113 27.30 3.18 1.01
N GLY A 114 27.52 4.32 0.35
CA GLY A 114 28.64 5.22 0.71
C GLY A 114 28.55 5.74 2.16
N LEU A 115 27.35 5.78 2.76
CA LEU A 115 27.17 6.11 4.17
C LEU A 115 27.78 5.03 5.07
N LYS A 116 27.59 3.74 4.72
CA LYS A 116 28.16 2.61 5.45
C LYS A 116 29.68 2.64 5.41
N ASP A 117 30.25 2.78 4.21
CA ASP A 117 31.69 2.83 4.01
C ASP A 117 32.32 4.02 4.74
N GLY A 118 31.70 5.19 4.65
CA GLY A 118 32.16 6.39 5.35
C GLY A 118 32.17 6.23 6.87
N LEU A 119 31.11 5.67 7.46
CA LEU A 119 31.03 5.43 8.90
C LEU A 119 32.04 4.36 9.36
N GLN A 120 32.23 3.28 8.60
CA GLN A 120 33.22 2.25 8.91
C GLN A 120 34.65 2.81 8.84
N ASN A 121 34.94 3.65 7.85
CA ASN A 121 36.25 4.31 7.73
C ASN A 121 36.55 5.25 8.91
N ILE A 122 35.53 5.97 9.40
CA ILE A 122 35.67 6.81 10.59
C ILE A 122 35.90 5.95 11.84
N LEU A 123 35.14 4.86 12.01
CA LEU A 123 35.31 3.92 13.14
C LEU A 123 36.72 3.31 13.22
N ASN A 124 37.39 3.13 12.08
CA ASN A 124 38.75 2.60 12.03
C ASN A 124 39.82 3.65 12.40
N LYS A 125 39.49 4.95 12.37
CA LYS A 125 40.38 6.05 12.79
C LYS A 125 40.16 6.31 14.28
N LYS A 126 41.17 6.11 15.12
CA LYS A 126 41.03 6.14 16.59
C LYS A 126 40.89 7.54 17.19
N ASP A 127 41.31 8.60 16.47
CA ASP A 127 41.32 9.97 16.99
C ASP A 127 40.08 10.77 16.57
N ASN A 128 39.55 11.60 17.48
CA ASN A 128 38.41 12.50 17.25
C ASN A 128 37.14 11.84 16.67
N LEU A 129 36.86 10.59 17.08
CA LEU A 129 35.72 9.78 16.61
C LEU A 129 34.37 10.52 16.69
N THR A 130 34.01 11.04 17.87
CA THR A 130 32.69 11.66 18.09
C THR A 130 32.44 12.85 17.18
N GLU A 131 33.40 13.77 17.04
CA GLU A 131 33.24 14.96 16.19
C GLU A 131 33.28 14.60 14.70
N SER A 132 34.12 13.63 14.32
CA SER A 132 34.18 13.11 12.95
C SER A 132 32.86 12.44 12.54
N ILE A 133 32.28 11.60 13.42
CA ILE A 133 30.97 10.95 13.17
C ILE A 133 29.90 12.02 13.04
N LYS A 134 29.82 12.96 13.98
CA LYS A 134 28.81 14.03 13.98
C LYS A 134 28.85 14.85 12.68
N ASN A 135 30.03 15.31 12.29
CA ASN A 135 30.20 16.07 11.05
C ASN A 135 29.82 15.25 9.81
N PHE A 136 30.15 13.95 9.79
CA PHE A 136 29.79 13.08 8.68
C PHE A 136 28.28 12.85 8.58
N ILE A 137 27.60 12.50 9.68
CA ILE A 137 26.15 12.24 9.66
C ILE A 137 25.33 13.49 9.41
N ASP A 138 25.78 14.67 9.85
CA ASP A 138 25.06 15.93 9.60
C ASP A 138 24.95 16.28 8.10
N HIS A 139 25.88 15.78 7.28
CA HIS A 139 25.88 16.00 5.83
C HIS A 139 25.34 14.80 5.02
N ASN A 140 25.41 13.57 5.56
CA ASN A 140 25.15 12.35 4.80
C ASN A 140 23.94 11.54 5.28
N LEU A 141 23.43 11.79 6.48
CA LEU A 141 22.29 11.06 7.04
C LEU A 141 21.03 11.94 7.04
N ASN A 142 19.92 11.37 6.59
CA ASN A 142 18.60 12.02 6.60
C ASN A 142 17.59 11.07 7.25
N PRO A 143 16.53 11.62 7.89
CA PRO A 143 15.43 10.79 8.34
C PRO A 143 14.69 10.18 7.14
N GLY A 144 14.02 9.06 7.38
CA GLY A 144 13.10 8.47 6.42
C GLY A 144 11.91 9.39 6.13
N GLU A 145 11.36 9.31 4.93
CA GLU A 145 10.21 10.12 4.51
C GLU A 145 8.93 9.67 5.24
N ILE A 146 8.06 10.65 5.56
CA ILE A 146 6.74 10.47 6.18
C ILE A 146 5.66 10.53 5.10
N ASP A 147 5.70 9.60 4.16
CA ASP A 147 4.78 9.65 3.03
C ASP A 147 3.33 9.36 3.46
N VAL A 148 2.35 9.87 2.73
CA VAL A 148 0.92 9.68 3.03
C VAL A 148 0.20 8.98 1.89
N ASN A 149 -0.80 8.15 2.20
CA ASN A 149 -1.64 7.52 1.19
C ASN A 149 -3.09 8.04 1.23
N ILE A 150 -3.64 8.30 0.05
CA ILE A 150 -5.06 8.58 -0.18
C ILE A 150 -5.59 7.56 -1.19
N MET A 151 -6.57 6.76 -0.77
CA MET A 151 -7.33 5.91 -1.68
C MET A 151 -8.37 6.74 -2.43
N THR A 152 -8.18 6.94 -3.74
CA THR A 152 -8.96 7.89 -4.54
C THR A 152 -10.44 7.53 -4.68
N LYS A 153 -10.77 6.24 -4.53
CA LYS A 153 -12.15 5.71 -4.52
C LYS A 153 -12.91 6.01 -3.23
N VAL A 154 -12.22 6.31 -2.13
CA VAL A 154 -12.83 6.59 -0.82
C VAL A 154 -13.03 8.10 -0.70
N ASP A 155 -13.87 8.66 -1.56
CA ASP A 155 -14.11 10.10 -1.68
C ASP A 155 -15.59 10.42 -1.48
N LYS A 156 -16.12 10.01 -0.32
CA LYS A 156 -17.55 10.08 0.00
C LYS A 156 -18.03 11.53 0.10
N ASP A 157 -19.20 11.80 -0.48
CA ASP A 157 -19.90 13.08 -0.34
C ASP A 157 -20.32 13.32 1.12
N ASN A 158 -20.13 14.54 1.62
CA ASN A 158 -20.52 14.95 2.98
C ASN A 158 -21.73 15.90 2.98
N PHE A 159 -22.50 15.90 4.07
CA PHE A 159 -23.79 16.61 4.15
C PHE A 159 -23.97 17.31 5.51
N VAL A 160 -24.50 18.53 5.49
CA VAL A 160 -24.95 19.27 6.69
C VAL A 160 -26.45 19.54 6.57
N LYS A 161 -27.24 19.14 7.57
CA LYS A 161 -28.71 19.30 7.57
C LYS A 161 -29.38 18.81 6.25
N ASN A 162 -28.89 17.68 5.71
CA ASN A 162 -29.30 17.09 4.42
C ASN A 162 -28.87 17.84 3.15
N VAL A 163 -28.16 18.95 3.25
CA VAL A 163 -27.58 19.67 2.11
C VAL A 163 -26.20 19.11 1.84
N GLN A 164 -25.93 18.73 0.58
CA GLN A 164 -24.61 18.25 0.15
C GLN A 164 -23.59 19.39 0.23
N LEU A 165 -22.45 19.12 0.85
CA LEU A 165 -21.32 20.04 0.90
C LEU A 165 -20.57 20.05 -0.44
N PRO A 166 -19.85 21.14 -0.77
CA PRO A 166 -18.94 21.17 -1.90
C PRO A 166 -17.92 20.02 -1.88
N THR A 167 -17.45 19.60 -3.05
CA THR A 167 -16.51 18.47 -3.23
C THR A 167 -15.24 18.58 -2.38
N ILE A 168 -14.79 19.79 -2.05
CA ILE A 168 -13.61 20.00 -1.18
C ILE A 168 -13.79 19.37 0.22
N TYR A 169 -15.03 19.17 0.67
CA TYR A 169 -15.34 18.51 1.94
C TYR A 169 -15.53 17.00 1.80
N ASN A 170 -15.41 16.43 0.59
CA ASN A 170 -15.43 14.98 0.42
C ASN A 170 -14.20 14.35 1.08
N ASP A 171 -14.33 13.06 1.41
CA ASP A 171 -13.37 12.44 2.32
C ASP A 171 -11.91 12.49 1.81
N ALA A 172 -11.66 12.21 0.52
CA ALA A 172 -10.30 12.24 -0.04
C ALA A 172 -9.81 13.67 -0.30
N HIS A 173 -10.71 14.60 -0.64
CA HIS A 173 -10.36 16.01 -0.84
C HIS A 173 -9.97 16.69 0.47
N ALA A 174 -10.67 16.39 1.56
CA ALA A 174 -10.31 16.87 2.89
C ALA A 174 -8.96 16.30 3.35
N SER A 175 -8.68 15.01 3.07
CA SER A 175 -7.37 14.43 3.33
C SER A 175 -6.26 15.08 2.52
N LEU A 176 -6.49 15.36 1.24
CA LEU A 176 -5.52 16.05 0.40
C LEU A 176 -5.24 17.47 0.92
N ARG A 177 -6.29 18.23 1.27
CA ARG A 177 -6.14 19.56 1.86
C ARG A 177 -5.37 19.51 3.18
N GLY A 178 -5.69 18.54 4.04
CA GLY A 178 -4.98 18.34 5.30
C GLY A 178 -3.47 18.10 5.11
N PHE A 179 -3.11 17.27 4.12
CA PHE A 179 -1.72 17.04 3.73
C PHE A 179 -1.07 18.26 3.08
N ALA A 180 -1.77 18.95 2.18
CA ALA A 180 -1.23 20.13 1.50
C ALA A 180 -0.92 21.26 2.49
N ASN A 181 -1.80 21.47 3.48
CA ASN A 181 -1.66 22.52 4.49
C ASN A 181 -0.70 22.17 5.64
N SER A 182 -0.24 20.92 5.74
CA SER A 182 0.75 20.54 6.76
C SER A 182 2.14 21.09 6.45
N LYS A 183 2.98 21.28 7.47
CA LYS A 183 4.36 21.73 7.29
C LYS A 183 5.26 20.68 6.64
N LEU A 184 4.80 19.45 6.58
CA LEU A 184 5.54 18.28 6.12
C LEU A 184 6.05 18.43 4.68
N SER A 185 7.34 18.15 4.43
CA SER A 185 7.89 18.04 3.07
C SER A 185 7.98 16.56 2.69
N SER A 186 7.01 16.05 1.93
CA SER A 186 6.87 14.61 1.68
C SER A 186 5.99 14.33 0.46
N SER A 187 5.64 13.07 0.22
CA SER A 187 4.90 12.62 -0.95
C SER A 187 3.50 12.13 -0.59
N VAL A 188 2.53 12.41 -1.47
CA VAL A 188 1.22 11.77 -1.45
C VAL A 188 1.17 10.64 -2.47
N ILE A 189 0.83 9.43 -2.01
CA ILE A 189 0.57 8.26 -2.83
C ILE A 189 -0.92 8.20 -3.13
N PHE A 190 -1.28 8.30 -4.41
CA PHE A 190 -2.65 8.00 -4.86
C PHE A 190 -2.78 6.53 -5.24
N SER A 191 -3.78 5.87 -4.67
CA SER A 191 -4.07 4.45 -4.88
C SER A 191 -5.53 4.19 -5.25
N ALA A 192 -5.81 2.96 -5.71
CA ALA A 192 -7.14 2.49 -6.10
C ALA A 192 -7.76 3.16 -7.34
N GLY A 193 -6.93 3.68 -8.25
CA GLY A 193 -7.33 4.25 -9.54
C GLY A 193 -7.29 5.77 -9.58
N MET A 194 -7.78 6.35 -10.67
CA MET A 194 -7.77 7.79 -10.91
C MET A 194 -9.07 8.45 -10.45
N ASN A 195 -8.98 9.59 -9.74
CA ASN A 195 -10.09 10.49 -9.46
C ASN A 195 -9.76 11.88 -10.04
N PRO A 196 -10.27 12.22 -11.25
CA PRO A 196 -9.95 13.48 -11.92
C PRO A 196 -10.28 14.74 -11.12
N ARG A 197 -11.33 14.70 -10.27
CA ARG A 197 -11.71 15.83 -9.42
C ARG A 197 -10.65 16.08 -8.35
N LEU A 198 -10.23 15.02 -7.66
CA LEU A 198 -9.17 15.07 -6.65
C LEU A 198 -7.84 15.50 -7.26
N TYR A 199 -7.49 14.97 -8.44
CA TYR A 199 -6.24 15.34 -9.13
C TYR A 199 -6.26 16.79 -9.62
N SER A 200 -7.43 17.32 -10.00
CA SER A 200 -7.55 18.74 -10.34
C SER A 200 -7.42 19.63 -9.12
N TYR A 201 -7.90 19.17 -7.96
CA TYR A 201 -7.82 19.94 -6.71
C TYR A 201 -6.39 20.16 -6.21
N LEU A 202 -5.42 19.34 -6.64
CA LEU A 202 -3.99 19.57 -6.39
C LEU A 202 -3.51 20.94 -6.90
N GLU A 203 -4.11 21.47 -7.97
CA GLU A 203 -3.72 22.75 -8.57
C GLU A 203 -3.94 23.95 -7.64
N GLU A 204 -4.79 23.81 -6.63
CA GLU A 204 -5.11 24.86 -5.66
C GLU A 204 -4.00 25.07 -4.61
N PHE A 205 -2.96 24.22 -4.62
CA PHE A 205 -1.94 24.17 -3.57
C PHE A 205 -0.55 24.44 -4.15
N GLU A 206 0.04 25.57 -3.75
CA GLU A 206 1.34 26.04 -4.25
C GLU A 206 2.50 25.06 -4.01
N ASP A 207 2.46 24.31 -2.90
CA ASP A 207 3.56 23.42 -2.51
C ASP A 207 3.75 22.19 -3.45
N PHE A 208 2.82 21.95 -4.40
CA PHE A 208 2.97 20.92 -5.45
C PHE A 208 3.64 21.45 -6.73
N PHE A 209 3.93 22.74 -6.81
CA PHE A 209 4.67 23.36 -7.91
C PHE A 209 6.15 23.51 -7.53
N PRO A 210 7.07 23.49 -8.51
CA PRO A 210 8.49 23.68 -8.24
C PRO A 210 8.76 25.08 -7.70
N ASN A 211 9.66 25.18 -6.72
CA ASN A 211 10.23 26.47 -6.31
C ASN A 211 11.27 26.97 -7.33
N GLU A 212 11.93 28.10 -7.02
CA GLU A 212 12.98 28.69 -7.87
C GLU A 212 14.18 27.76 -8.15
N ASN A 213 14.40 26.77 -7.29
CA ASN A 213 15.46 25.76 -7.43
C ASN A 213 14.97 24.48 -8.14
N GLY A 214 13.72 24.44 -8.60
CA GLY A 214 13.12 23.24 -9.19
C GLY A 214 12.73 22.17 -8.16
N GLU A 215 12.68 22.51 -6.86
CA GLU A 215 12.38 21.55 -5.79
C GLU A 215 10.88 21.52 -5.48
N LEU A 216 10.36 20.32 -5.24
CA LEU A 216 8.96 20.08 -4.84
C LEU A 216 8.89 19.80 -3.35
N LYS A 217 8.14 20.63 -2.61
CA LYS A 217 7.85 20.40 -1.18
C LYS A 217 6.85 19.26 -1.00
N LYS A 218 5.80 19.21 -1.83
CA LYS A 218 4.82 18.12 -1.88
C LYS A 218 4.96 17.37 -3.19
N LYS A 219 5.31 16.08 -3.11
CA LYS A 219 5.53 15.21 -4.27
C LYS A 219 4.32 14.33 -4.53
N ILE A 220 4.17 13.89 -5.78
CA ILE A 220 3.09 12.98 -6.18
C ILE A 220 3.68 11.61 -6.54
N ILE A 221 3.12 10.56 -5.94
CA ILE A 221 3.43 9.16 -6.27
C ILE A 221 2.16 8.51 -6.79
N LEU A 222 2.24 7.87 -7.95
CA LEU A 222 1.14 7.12 -8.54
C LEU A 222 1.35 5.62 -8.38
N LYS A 223 0.43 4.95 -7.69
CA LYS A 223 0.38 3.49 -7.59
C LYS A 223 -0.29 2.94 -8.86
N VAL A 224 0.46 2.19 -9.67
CA VAL A 224 0.07 1.80 -11.03
C VAL A 224 0.25 0.31 -11.27
N SER A 225 -0.60 -0.25 -12.14
CA SER A 225 -0.61 -1.67 -12.49
C SER A 225 -0.07 -1.97 -13.89
N ASP A 226 0.12 -0.93 -14.72
CA ASP A 226 0.61 -1.07 -16.11
C ASP A 226 1.08 0.28 -16.66
N PHE A 227 1.89 0.24 -17.72
CA PHE A 227 2.51 1.41 -18.33
C PHE A 227 1.47 2.40 -18.92
N ARG A 228 0.40 1.87 -19.52
CA ARG A 228 -0.65 2.71 -20.12
C ARG A 228 -1.37 3.55 -19.07
N SER A 229 -1.70 2.97 -17.92
CA SER A 229 -2.34 3.65 -16.80
C SER A 229 -1.45 4.75 -16.22
N ALA A 230 -0.14 4.49 -16.15
CA ALA A 230 0.86 5.47 -15.72
C ALA A 230 0.94 6.66 -16.69
N MET A 231 1.04 6.38 -17.99
CA MET A 231 1.09 7.40 -19.05
C MET A 231 -0.15 8.30 -19.04
N ILE A 232 -1.35 7.71 -18.91
CA ILE A 232 -2.61 8.46 -18.89
C ILE A 232 -2.68 9.38 -17.67
N GLN A 233 -2.40 8.85 -16.48
CA GLN A 233 -2.49 9.62 -15.24
C GLN A 233 -1.39 10.68 -15.13
N GLY A 234 -0.15 10.33 -15.51
CA GLY A 234 0.98 11.25 -15.56
C GLY A 234 0.71 12.43 -16.48
N ASN A 235 0.25 12.17 -17.71
CA ASN A 235 -0.08 13.23 -18.67
C ASN A 235 -1.29 14.07 -18.24
N PHE A 236 -2.24 13.48 -17.50
CA PHE A 236 -3.35 14.25 -16.92
C PHE A 236 -2.86 15.27 -15.88
N LEU A 237 -1.97 14.86 -14.97
CA LEU A 237 -1.37 15.75 -13.97
C LEU A 237 -0.40 16.76 -14.60
N ALA A 238 0.39 16.34 -15.59
CA ALA A 238 1.30 17.23 -16.31
C ALA A 238 0.57 18.39 -17.00
N LYS A 239 -0.60 18.14 -17.63
CA LYS A 239 -1.45 19.19 -18.21
C LYS A 239 -1.92 20.25 -17.20
N LYS A 240 -1.78 19.98 -15.91
CA LYS A 240 -2.14 20.85 -14.79
C LYS A 240 -0.92 21.54 -14.17
N GLY A 241 0.27 21.33 -14.71
CA GLY A 241 1.52 21.82 -14.15
C GLY A 241 2.01 21.01 -12.94
N LEU A 242 1.47 19.82 -12.72
CA LEU A 242 1.83 18.94 -11.61
C LEU A 242 2.76 17.82 -12.08
N TRP A 243 3.78 17.50 -11.28
CA TRP A 243 4.78 16.50 -11.63
C TRP A 243 4.60 15.20 -10.83
N VAL A 244 4.65 14.06 -11.50
CA VAL A 244 4.68 12.75 -10.84
C VAL A 244 6.14 12.38 -10.54
N SER A 245 6.52 12.45 -9.28
CA SER A 245 7.88 12.16 -8.82
C SER A 245 8.19 10.67 -8.81
N GLU A 246 7.18 9.80 -8.69
CA GLU A 246 7.37 8.35 -8.66
C GLU A 246 6.17 7.59 -9.23
N TYR A 247 6.46 6.57 -10.04
CA TYR A 247 5.51 5.55 -10.44
C TYR A 247 5.79 4.27 -9.65
N ARG A 248 4.85 3.88 -8.80
CA ARG A 248 4.97 2.73 -7.91
C ARG A 248 4.25 1.52 -8.51
N ILE A 249 5.08 0.70 -9.13
CA ILE A 249 4.97 -0.71 -9.50
C ILE A 249 4.23 -1.61 -8.52
N GLU A 250 3.03 -2.13 -8.80
CA GLU A 250 2.44 -3.16 -7.96
C GLU A 250 2.02 -4.44 -8.67
N SER A 251 2.31 -5.57 -8.05
CA SER A 251 1.66 -6.83 -8.40
C SER A 251 0.16 -6.76 -8.12
N GLY A 252 -0.63 -7.11 -9.13
CA GLY A 252 -2.09 -7.09 -9.04
C GLY A 252 -2.70 -8.05 -8.01
N LEU A 253 -2.09 -9.23 -7.81
CA LEU A 253 -2.60 -10.27 -6.91
C LEU A 253 -1.65 -10.65 -5.77
N ASN A 254 -0.35 -10.38 -5.90
CA ASN A 254 0.67 -10.80 -4.93
C ASN A 254 0.98 -9.73 -3.85
N CYS A 255 0.17 -8.67 -3.77
CA CYS A 255 0.22 -7.64 -2.73
C CYS A 255 -0.78 -7.92 -1.61
N GLY A 256 -0.60 -7.27 -0.45
CA GLY A 256 -1.66 -7.19 0.55
C GLY A 256 -2.77 -6.19 0.17
N GLY A 257 -3.91 -6.24 0.85
CA GLY A 257 -5.03 -5.31 0.64
C GLY A 257 -5.93 -5.67 -0.54
N HIS A 258 -6.48 -4.65 -1.21
CA HIS A 258 -7.29 -4.85 -2.41
C HIS A 258 -6.46 -5.42 -3.55
N ALA A 259 -6.97 -6.49 -4.17
CA ALA A 259 -6.32 -7.14 -5.29
C ALA A 259 -7.04 -6.79 -6.60
N PHE A 260 -6.24 -6.54 -7.63
CA PHE A 260 -6.69 -6.19 -8.96
C PHE A 260 -6.00 -7.12 -9.94
N ALA A 261 -6.67 -8.20 -10.33
CA ALA A 261 -6.23 -8.94 -11.49
C ALA A 261 -6.33 -8.00 -12.70
N THR A 262 -5.18 -7.61 -13.25
CA THR A 262 -5.12 -6.93 -14.55
C THR A 262 -5.71 -7.85 -15.62
N ASP A 263 -5.66 -7.47 -16.89
CA ASP A 263 -6.06 -8.37 -17.99
C ASP A 263 -5.04 -9.51 -18.23
N GLY A 264 -4.53 -10.14 -17.16
CA GLY A 264 -3.51 -11.20 -17.19
C GLY A 264 -2.08 -10.69 -17.41
N LEU A 265 -1.82 -9.40 -17.18
CA LEU A 265 -0.48 -8.80 -17.28
C LEU A 265 0.30 -9.08 -15.99
N LEU A 266 1.41 -9.80 -16.12
CA LEU A 266 2.32 -10.16 -15.03
C LEU A 266 3.35 -9.06 -14.77
N MET A 267 3.87 -9.00 -13.53
CA MET A 267 4.72 -7.91 -13.07
C MET A 267 6.04 -7.80 -13.82
N GLY A 268 6.73 -8.90 -14.16
CA GLY A 268 8.00 -8.82 -14.88
C GLY A 268 7.88 -8.15 -16.26
N PRO A 269 6.95 -8.57 -17.14
CA PRO A 269 6.69 -7.85 -18.40
C PRO A 269 6.34 -6.37 -18.21
N ILE A 270 5.57 -6.03 -17.17
CA ILE A 270 5.26 -4.63 -16.85
C ILE A 270 6.54 -3.87 -16.49
N MET A 271 7.36 -4.41 -15.58
CA MET A 271 8.63 -3.81 -15.17
C MET A 271 9.59 -3.62 -16.35
N GLU A 272 9.66 -4.59 -17.27
CA GLU A 272 10.48 -4.48 -18.48
C GLU A 272 10.00 -3.34 -19.38
N GLU A 273 8.68 -3.19 -19.57
CA GLU A 273 8.13 -2.08 -20.35
C GLU A 273 8.48 -0.72 -19.72
N PHE A 274 8.35 -0.60 -18.40
CA PHE A 274 8.73 0.62 -17.68
C PHE A 274 10.23 0.93 -17.79
N LYS A 275 11.09 -0.09 -17.69
CA LYS A 275 12.54 0.04 -17.88
C LYS A 275 12.87 0.56 -19.28
N GLN A 276 12.27 -0.03 -20.32
CA GLN A 276 12.53 0.33 -21.72
C GLN A 276 11.98 1.71 -22.08
N LYS A 277 10.82 2.09 -21.51
CA LYS A 277 10.09 3.30 -21.90
C LYS A 277 10.09 4.41 -20.85
N LYS A 278 10.99 4.36 -19.84
CA LYS A 278 11.12 5.41 -18.80
C LYS A 278 11.29 6.81 -19.42
N ASN A 279 12.14 6.93 -20.44
CA ASN A 279 12.39 8.21 -21.11
C ASN A 279 11.16 8.71 -21.90
N GLU A 280 10.40 7.82 -22.52
CA GLU A 280 9.15 8.17 -23.22
C GLU A 280 8.10 8.69 -22.22
N LEU A 281 7.95 8.00 -21.09
CA LEU A 281 7.05 8.41 -20.00
C LEU A 281 7.41 9.80 -19.47
N GLN A 282 8.69 10.07 -19.24
CA GLN A 282 9.16 11.36 -18.73
C GLN A 282 9.03 12.48 -19.77
N ALA A 283 9.42 12.23 -21.03
CA ALA A 283 9.39 13.23 -22.09
C ALA A 283 7.96 13.68 -22.42
N SER A 284 7.01 12.73 -22.46
CA SER A 284 5.60 13.04 -22.72
C SER A 284 4.98 13.92 -21.62
N ALA A 285 5.28 13.62 -20.34
CA ALA A 285 4.84 14.42 -19.22
C ALA A 285 5.51 15.80 -19.20
N PHE A 286 6.82 15.87 -19.46
CA PHE A 286 7.59 17.13 -19.41
C PHE A 286 7.08 18.19 -20.38
N ALA A 287 6.81 17.82 -21.64
CA ALA A 287 6.30 18.77 -22.62
C ALA A 287 4.96 19.41 -22.18
N LEU A 288 4.05 18.58 -21.64
CA LEU A 288 2.75 19.03 -21.15
C LEU A 288 2.89 19.89 -19.88
N TRP A 289 3.74 19.45 -18.96
CA TRP A 289 4.02 20.12 -17.70
C TRP A 289 4.60 21.51 -17.90
N LYS A 290 5.63 21.63 -18.74
CA LYS A 290 6.27 22.91 -19.06
C LYS A 290 5.27 23.90 -19.65
N SER A 291 4.50 23.46 -20.65
CA SER A 291 3.48 24.31 -21.28
C SER A 291 2.41 24.77 -20.28
N ALA A 292 1.99 23.90 -19.37
CA ALA A 292 0.99 24.25 -18.34
C ALA A 292 1.54 25.29 -17.34
N LEU A 293 2.82 25.18 -16.94
CA LEU A 293 3.45 26.15 -16.04
C LEU A 293 3.67 27.51 -16.70
N GLU A 294 4.12 27.54 -17.97
CA GLU A 294 4.28 28.77 -18.75
C GLU A 294 2.93 29.51 -18.87
N GLN A 295 1.84 28.80 -19.16
CA GLN A 295 0.49 29.38 -19.23
C GLN A 295 0.01 29.94 -17.88
N LYS A 296 0.44 29.33 -16.77
CA LYS A 296 0.13 29.78 -15.40
C LYS A 296 1.07 30.88 -14.90
N GLY A 297 2.08 31.28 -15.68
CA GLY A 297 3.10 32.23 -15.24
C GLY A 297 3.97 31.71 -14.09
N LYS A 298 4.10 30.38 -13.96
CA LYS A 298 4.93 29.74 -12.93
C LYS A 298 6.32 29.43 -13.47
N MET A 299 7.29 29.31 -12.56
CA MET A 299 8.67 28.97 -12.88
C MET A 299 8.77 27.57 -13.50
N THR A 300 9.65 27.41 -14.49
CA THR A 300 9.91 26.13 -15.16
C THR A 300 11.39 25.79 -15.12
N THR A 301 11.72 24.53 -15.37
CA THR A 301 13.09 24.04 -15.53
C THR A 301 13.44 23.77 -16.99
N SER A 302 14.72 23.79 -17.33
CA SER A 302 15.20 23.40 -18.67
C SER A 302 15.11 21.89 -18.90
N GLU A 303 15.33 21.11 -17.85
CA GLU A 303 15.29 19.65 -17.84
C GLU A 303 14.09 19.14 -17.04
N PRO A 304 13.57 17.94 -17.34
CA PRO A 304 12.53 17.33 -16.54
C PRO A 304 12.98 17.06 -15.12
N LEU A 305 12.05 17.18 -14.16
CA LEU A 305 12.31 16.79 -12.78
C LEU A 305 12.53 15.28 -12.67
N GLU A 306 13.18 14.85 -11.60
CA GLU A 306 13.46 13.44 -11.35
C GLU A 306 12.17 12.61 -11.31
N THR A 307 12.19 11.44 -11.96
CA THR A 307 11.09 10.47 -11.98
C THR A 307 11.60 9.11 -11.57
N ARG A 308 11.13 8.61 -10.42
CA ARG A 308 11.47 7.29 -9.90
C ARG A 308 10.48 6.23 -10.36
N ILE A 309 10.96 5.00 -10.50
CA ILE A 309 10.16 3.80 -10.72
C ILE A 309 10.48 2.85 -9.57
N SER A 310 9.52 2.61 -8.70
CA SER A 310 9.65 1.66 -7.60
C SER A 310 8.75 0.45 -7.83
N VAL A 311 9.00 -0.65 -7.13
CA VAL A 311 8.22 -1.89 -7.28
C VAL A 311 7.90 -2.53 -5.94
N GLN A 312 6.71 -3.11 -5.81
CA GLN A 312 6.30 -3.88 -4.65
C GLN A 312 5.31 -4.98 -5.01
N GLY A 313 5.27 -6.01 -4.16
CA GLY A 313 4.39 -7.16 -4.32
C GLY A 313 5.14 -8.47 -4.24
N GLY A 314 4.87 -9.22 -3.18
CA GLY A 314 5.37 -10.57 -3.01
C GLY A 314 6.86 -10.74 -2.73
N VAL A 315 7.66 -9.66 -2.67
CA VAL A 315 9.10 -9.72 -2.36
C VAL A 315 9.32 -10.31 -0.97
N GLY A 316 10.24 -11.27 -0.87
CA GLY A 316 10.49 -11.98 0.38
C GLY A 316 11.94 -12.37 0.64
N THR A 317 12.87 -12.22 -0.32
CA THR A 317 14.31 -12.50 -0.12
C THR A 317 15.21 -11.35 -0.55
N SER A 318 16.44 -11.33 -0.05
CA SER A 318 17.48 -10.38 -0.49
C SER A 318 17.82 -10.52 -1.97
N GLU A 319 17.87 -11.75 -2.48
CA GLU A 319 18.17 -12.02 -3.89
C GLU A 319 17.07 -11.48 -4.81
N GLU A 320 15.80 -11.62 -4.42
CA GLU A 320 14.66 -11.02 -5.14
C GLU A 320 14.70 -9.49 -5.12
N HIS A 321 15.06 -8.91 -3.97
CA HIS A 321 15.21 -7.46 -3.82
C HIS A 321 16.30 -6.92 -4.74
N GLU A 322 17.49 -7.53 -4.71
CA GLU A 322 18.61 -7.13 -5.56
C GLU A 322 18.30 -7.33 -7.04
N PHE A 323 17.68 -8.45 -7.40
CA PHE A 323 17.23 -8.74 -8.77
C PHE A 323 16.31 -7.65 -9.32
N LEU A 324 15.35 -7.15 -8.52
CA LEU A 324 14.46 -6.07 -8.96
C LEU A 324 15.21 -4.75 -9.20
N LEU A 325 16.20 -4.44 -8.37
CA LEU A 325 17.03 -3.24 -8.52
C LEU A 325 17.93 -3.32 -9.76
N THR A 326 18.59 -4.46 -10.00
CA THR A 326 19.62 -4.58 -11.05
C THR A 326 19.04 -4.97 -12.40
N THR A 327 18.09 -5.89 -12.47
CA THR A 327 17.52 -6.36 -13.73
C THR A 327 16.54 -5.35 -14.31
N TYR A 328 15.74 -4.71 -13.45
CA TYR A 328 14.70 -3.78 -13.87
C TYR A 328 15.04 -2.30 -13.67
N ASN A 329 16.22 -1.98 -13.12
CA ASN A 329 16.61 -0.62 -12.76
C ASN A 329 15.58 0.07 -11.85
N ALA A 330 14.95 -0.70 -10.94
CA ALA A 330 14.03 -0.12 -9.97
C ALA A 330 14.80 0.80 -9.01
N ASP A 331 14.24 1.97 -8.72
CA ASP A 331 14.83 2.95 -7.81
C ASP A 331 14.63 2.56 -6.33
N SER A 332 13.57 1.80 -6.02
CA SER A 332 13.31 1.26 -4.69
C SER A 332 12.35 0.06 -4.72
N VAL A 333 12.42 -0.80 -3.69
CA VAL A 333 11.53 -1.95 -3.51
C VAL A 333 10.69 -1.81 -2.24
N GLY A 334 9.37 -1.93 -2.34
CA GLY A 334 8.46 -1.89 -1.20
C GLY A 334 8.32 -3.24 -0.51
N TRP A 335 8.59 -3.29 0.80
CA TRP A 335 8.41 -4.46 1.65
C TRP A 335 7.22 -4.24 2.59
N GLY A 336 6.07 -4.83 2.24
CA GLY A 336 4.81 -4.69 2.98
C GLY A 336 4.65 -5.76 4.06
N SER A 337 3.90 -6.82 3.72
CA SER A 337 3.45 -7.86 4.66
C SER A 337 4.50 -8.39 5.65
N PRO A 338 5.78 -8.60 5.27
CA PRO A 338 6.79 -9.04 6.24
C PRO A 338 6.94 -8.10 7.45
N PHE A 339 6.73 -6.79 7.28
CA PHE A 339 6.79 -5.82 8.37
C PHE A 339 5.61 -5.91 9.35
N LEU A 340 4.52 -6.62 9.01
CA LEU A 340 3.44 -6.95 9.96
C LEU A 340 3.93 -7.89 11.08
N LEU A 341 5.12 -8.49 10.95
CA LEU A 341 5.78 -9.32 11.95
C LEU A 341 6.95 -8.59 12.66
N VAL A 342 7.05 -7.27 12.47
CA VAL A 342 8.08 -6.40 13.07
C VAL A 342 7.41 -5.40 14.04
N PRO A 343 7.38 -5.67 15.35
CA PRO A 343 6.75 -4.78 16.34
C PRO A 343 7.35 -3.38 16.41
N GLU A 344 8.66 -3.25 16.15
CA GLU A 344 9.31 -1.94 16.16
C GLU A 344 9.01 -1.11 14.91
N ALA A 345 8.21 -1.60 13.96
CA ALA A 345 7.87 -0.88 12.74
C ALA A 345 6.36 -0.71 12.50
N THR A 346 5.51 -1.53 13.10
CA THR A 346 4.07 -1.55 12.81
C THR A 346 3.20 -1.60 14.07
N SER A 347 2.00 -1.05 13.97
CA SER A 347 0.96 -1.09 15.02
C SER A 347 -0.02 -2.25 14.76
N VAL A 348 0.43 -3.47 15.08
CA VAL A 348 -0.37 -4.71 15.00
C VAL A 348 -0.41 -5.36 16.38
N ASP A 349 -1.59 -5.69 16.87
CA ASP A 349 -1.82 -6.35 18.15
C ASP A 349 -1.27 -7.78 18.19
N GLN A 350 -1.00 -8.29 19.40
CA GLN A 350 -0.35 -9.58 19.59
C GLN A 350 -1.19 -10.76 19.09
N GLU A 351 -2.51 -10.73 19.28
CA GLU A 351 -3.41 -11.79 18.83
C GLU A 351 -3.33 -11.93 17.30
N THR A 352 -3.39 -10.80 16.60
CA THR A 352 -3.26 -10.75 15.15
C THR A 352 -1.86 -11.18 14.68
N ARG A 353 -0.77 -10.78 15.34
CA ARG A 353 0.59 -11.26 14.99
C ARG A 353 0.71 -12.77 15.15
N ASN A 354 0.18 -13.32 16.24
CA ASN A 354 0.17 -14.77 16.48
C ASN A 354 -0.61 -15.52 15.40
N LEU A 355 -1.73 -14.97 14.93
CA LEU A 355 -2.47 -15.54 13.81
C LEU A 355 -1.60 -15.59 12.55
N LEU A 356 -0.94 -14.48 12.19
CA LEU A 356 -0.10 -14.40 10.99
C LEU A 356 1.09 -15.39 11.03
N ILE A 357 1.72 -15.53 12.20
CA ILE A 357 2.87 -16.43 12.43
C ILE A 357 2.49 -17.91 12.23
N ASN A 358 1.29 -18.29 12.68
CA ASN A 358 0.85 -19.70 12.63
C ASN A 358 0.21 -20.09 11.30
N ALA A 359 -0.13 -19.09 10.47
CA ALA A 359 -0.81 -19.25 9.20
C ALA A 359 -0.01 -20.10 8.19
N LYS A 360 -0.72 -20.88 7.39
CA LYS A 360 -0.19 -21.64 6.25
C LYS A 360 -0.73 -21.08 4.94
N GLU A 361 -0.18 -21.52 3.81
CA GLU A 361 -0.56 -21.01 2.48
C GLU A 361 -2.07 -21.07 2.24
N GLU A 362 -2.74 -22.13 2.67
CA GLU A 362 -4.18 -22.36 2.54
C GLU A 362 -5.08 -21.41 3.36
N ASP A 363 -4.50 -20.75 4.38
CA ASP A 363 -5.22 -19.77 5.20
C ASP A 363 -5.33 -18.41 4.53
N TYR A 364 -4.43 -18.12 3.58
CA TYR A 364 -4.47 -16.90 2.77
C TYR A 364 -5.38 -17.11 1.57
N TYR A 365 -6.33 -16.19 1.38
CA TYR A 365 -7.27 -16.30 0.28
C TYR A 365 -7.72 -14.94 -0.23
N LEU A 366 -8.15 -14.93 -1.49
CA LEU A 366 -8.76 -13.78 -2.09
C LEU A 366 -10.26 -13.76 -1.74
N SER A 367 -10.66 -12.79 -0.91
CA SER A 367 -12.02 -12.68 -0.41
C SER A 367 -12.84 -11.65 -1.17
N ASN A 368 -14.17 -11.79 -1.10
CA ASN A 368 -15.13 -10.78 -1.57
C ASN A 368 -15.64 -9.90 -0.41
N MET A 369 -14.98 -9.88 0.76
CA MET A 369 -15.50 -9.23 1.96
C MET A 369 -15.53 -7.69 1.88
N SER A 370 -14.83 -7.10 0.91
CA SER A 370 -14.69 -5.65 0.77
C SER A 370 -16.00 -4.99 0.34
N PRO A 371 -16.45 -3.93 1.04
CA PRO A 371 -17.60 -3.15 0.63
C PRO A 371 -17.42 -2.41 -0.71
N LEU A 372 -16.20 -2.28 -1.21
CA LEU A 372 -15.88 -1.63 -2.49
C LEU A 372 -16.18 -2.50 -3.71
N GLY A 373 -16.60 -3.76 -3.53
CA GLY A 373 -16.86 -4.69 -4.64
C GLY A 373 -15.60 -5.12 -5.40
N VAL A 374 -14.43 -4.93 -4.78
CA VAL A 374 -13.12 -5.37 -5.30
C VAL A 374 -12.61 -6.51 -4.42
N PRO A 375 -12.03 -7.57 -5.00
CA PRO A 375 -11.38 -8.63 -4.25
C PRO A 375 -10.35 -8.12 -3.24
N PHE A 376 -10.18 -8.85 -2.14
CA PHE A 376 -9.39 -8.40 -0.99
C PHE A 376 -8.60 -9.57 -0.39
N ASN A 377 -7.27 -9.48 -0.44
CA ASN A 377 -6.38 -10.45 0.19
C ASN A 377 -6.54 -10.39 1.71
N THR A 378 -6.79 -11.54 2.32
CA THR A 378 -6.99 -11.68 3.76
C THR A 378 -6.57 -13.07 4.20
N ILE A 379 -6.51 -13.26 5.51
CA ILE A 379 -6.30 -14.55 6.17
C ILE A 379 -7.61 -15.03 6.83
N ARG A 380 -7.77 -16.34 7.01
CA ARG A 380 -8.85 -16.95 7.82
C ARG A 380 -8.57 -16.82 9.32
N GLY A 381 -9.62 -16.88 10.12
CA GLY A 381 -9.49 -16.96 11.59
C GLY A 381 -9.17 -15.62 12.25
N THR A 382 -9.44 -14.50 11.57
CA THR A 382 -9.34 -13.19 12.22
C THR A 382 -10.38 -13.06 13.33
N SER A 383 -10.10 -12.29 14.39
CA SER A 383 -11.09 -12.04 15.44
C SER A 383 -12.39 -11.40 14.92
N ASN A 384 -12.32 -10.69 13.78
CA ASN A 384 -13.52 -10.22 13.10
C ASN A 384 -14.30 -11.35 12.40
N ASP A 385 -13.66 -12.39 11.89
CA ASP A 385 -14.35 -13.55 11.33
C ASP A 385 -15.15 -14.27 12.41
N GLU A 386 -14.57 -14.49 13.60
CA GLU A 386 -15.29 -15.13 14.72
C GLU A 386 -16.55 -14.35 15.12
N ILE A 387 -16.42 -13.03 15.27
CA ILE A 387 -17.56 -12.16 15.61
C ILE A 387 -18.60 -12.17 14.50
N LYS A 388 -18.17 -12.09 13.24
CA LYS A 388 -19.05 -12.10 12.07
C LYS A 388 -19.82 -13.42 11.96
N ASP A 389 -19.14 -14.55 12.13
CA ASP A 389 -19.74 -15.88 12.02
C ASP A 389 -20.71 -16.14 13.18
N MET A 390 -20.38 -15.70 14.40
CA MET A 390 -21.30 -15.69 15.55
C MET A 390 -22.53 -14.82 15.29
N ASN A 391 -22.37 -13.66 14.65
CA ASN A 391 -23.50 -12.79 14.32
C ASN A 391 -24.39 -13.43 13.24
N ILE A 392 -23.80 -14.01 12.20
CA ILE A 392 -24.52 -14.72 11.12
C ILE A 392 -25.33 -15.89 11.69
N SER A 393 -24.77 -16.70 12.59
CA SER A 393 -25.49 -17.82 13.22
C SER A 393 -26.68 -17.36 14.07
N ASN A 394 -26.57 -16.18 14.67
CA ASN A 394 -27.65 -15.51 15.41
C ASN A 394 -28.60 -14.67 14.53
N GLN A 395 -28.53 -14.80 13.21
CA GLN A 395 -29.32 -14.03 12.23
C GLN A 395 -29.17 -12.51 12.38
N LYS A 396 -28.01 -12.05 12.85
CA LYS A 396 -27.62 -10.64 12.91
C LYS A 396 -26.63 -10.35 11.79
N PHE A 397 -27.09 -9.67 10.74
CA PHE A 397 -26.29 -9.38 9.56
C PHE A 397 -25.80 -7.93 9.53
N GLY A 398 -24.58 -7.74 9.02
CA GLY A 398 -23.96 -6.44 8.82
C GLY A 398 -23.62 -5.67 10.10
N SER A 399 -22.86 -4.58 9.93
CA SER A 399 -22.45 -3.67 11.00
C SER A 399 -23.39 -2.48 11.14
N SER A 400 -23.44 -1.89 12.34
CA SER A 400 -24.04 -0.55 12.57
C SER A 400 -23.44 0.57 11.70
N CYS A 401 -22.24 0.37 11.15
CA CYS A 401 -21.53 1.28 10.24
C CYS A 401 -21.41 2.72 10.78
N PRO A 402 -20.72 2.93 11.91
CA PRO A 402 -20.64 4.24 12.57
C PRO A 402 -19.88 5.27 11.72
N LYS A 403 -18.74 4.88 11.13
CA LYS A 403 -17.82 5.75 10.38
C LYS A 403 -18.29 6.11 8.98
N LYS A 404 -19.04 5.21 8.32
CA LYS A 404 -19.65 5.41 6.99
C LYS A 404 -18.69 5.75 5.84
N PHE A 405 -17.37 5.69 5.97
CA PHE A 405 -16.43 6.04 4.87
C PHE A 405 -16.65 5.23 3.58
N LEU A 406 -17.12 3.97 3.70
CA LEU A 406 -17.44 3.10 2.57
C LEU A 406 -18.94 3.09 2.19
N ALA A 407 -19.72 4.06 2.67
CA ALA A 407 -21.12 4.21 2.30
C ALA A 407 -21.26 4.88 0.92
N LEU A 408 -20.79 4.19 -0.12
CA LEU A 408 -20.69 4.73 -1.48
C LEU A 408 -21.87 4.32 -2.38
N SER A 409 -22.60 3.25 -2.04
CA SER A 409 -23.74 2.81 -2.88
C SER A 409 -24.94 3.74 -2.71
N LYS A 410 -25.33 4.43 -3.79
CA LYS A 410 -26.50 5.32 -3.83
C LYS A 410 -27.83 4.60 -4.11
N GLU A 411 -27.82 3.27 -4.11
CA GLU A 411 -28.98 2.42 -4.43
C GLU A 411 -30.22 2.74 -3.58
N PHE A 412 -30.05 2.97 -2.29
CA PHE A 412 -31.17 3.17 -1.35
C PHE A 412 -31.30 4.59 -0.80
N THR A 413 -30.26 5.42 -0.95
CA THR A 413 -30.27 6.79 -0.43
C THR A 413 -29.22 7.63 -1.16
N PRO A 414 -29.52 8.91 -1.45
CA PRO A 414 -28.55 9.84 -2.04
C PRO A 414 -27.27 10.00 -1.22
N LYS A 415 -27.36 9.84 0.11
CA LYS A 415 -26.20 9.93 1.02
C LYS A 415 -25.28 8.71 1.00
N GLY A 416 -25.67 7.67 0.25
CA GLY A 416 -24.95 6.41 0.18
C GLY A 416 -25.23 5.47 1.36
N THR A 417 -25.13 4.17 1.08
CA THR A 417 -25.21 3.07 2.06
C THR A 417 -24.02 2.15 1.87
N CYS A 418 -23.43 1.66 2.97
CA CYS A 418 -22.34 0.68 2.91
C CYS A 418 -22.92 -0.73 2.74
N THR A 419 -22.35 -1.53 1.84
CA THR A 419 -22.81 -2.90 1.57
C THR A 419 -22.55 -3.86 2.74
N ALA A 420 -21.60 -3.53 3.62
CA ALA A 420 -21.40 -4.22 4.90
C ALA A 420 -22.29 -3.71 6.04
N SER A 421 -23.15 -2.71 5.81
CA SER A 421 -24.04 -2.20 6.86
C SER A 421 -25.24 -3.13 7.05
N LYS A 422 -25.70 -3.23 8.29
CA LYS A 422 -26.94 -3.92 8.66
C LYS A 422 -28.11 -3.48 7.79
N LYS A 423 -28.28 -2.16 7.61
CA LYS A 423 -29.34 -1.58 6.78
C LYS A 423 -29.33 -2.14 5.35
N TYR A 424 -28.16 -2.21 4.71
CA TYR A 424 -28.05 -2.73 3.34
C TYR A 424 -28.36 -4.23 3.29
N GLN A 425 -27.76 -5.01 4.20
CA GLN A 425 -27.91 -6.46 4.20
C GLN A 425 -29.35 -6.88 4.53
N ASP A 426 -30.04 -6.21 5.47
CA ASP A 426 -31.44 -6.49 5.80
C ASP A 426 -32.37 -6.26 4.60
N ILE A 427 -32.17 -5.18 3.83
CA ILE A 427 -32.93 -4.91 2.61
C ILE A 427 -32.66 -6.01 1.56
N LYS A 428 -31.39 -6.30 1.27
CA LYS A 428 -31.02 -7.30 0.26
C LYS A 428 -31.45 -8.73 0.61
N LEU A 429 -31.40 -9.10 1.88
CA LEU A 429 -31.91 -10.39 2.34
C LEU A 429 -33.44 -10.47 2.22
N SER A 430 -34.16 -9.37 2.41
CA SER A 430 -35.62 -9.32 2.22
C SER A 430 -36.01 -9.44 0.75
N GLU A 431 -35.28 -8.75 -0.14
CA GLU A 431 -35.41 -8.91 -1.60
C GLU A 431 -35.13 -10.36 -2.03
N LEU A 432 -34.07 -10.96 -1.49
CA LEU A 432 -33.70 -12.35 -1.78
C LEU A 432 -34.78 -13.35 -1.33
N LYS A 433 -35.37 -13.15 -0.15
CA LYS A 433 -36.49 -13.96 0.35
C LYS A 433 -37.72 -13.84 -0.54
N THR A 434 -38.04 -12.63 -1.02
CA THR A 434 -39.16 -12.40 -1.94
C THR A 434 -38.98 -13.14 -3.26
N ASN A 435 -37.74 -13.24 -3.74
CA ASN A 435 -37.40 -13.95 -4.98
C ASN A 435 -37.13 -15.45 -4.81
N ARG A 436 -37.33 -16.03 -3.62
CA ARG A 436 -36.96 -17.41 -3.29
C ARG A 436 -37.53 -18.44 -4.27
N LEU A 437 -38.78 -18.27 -4.72
CA LEU A 437 -39.46 -19.20 -5.62
C LEU A 437 -38.82 -19.31 -7.01
N LYS A 438 -37.98 -18.33 -7.40
CA LYS A 438 -37.28 -18.30 -8.70
C LYS A 438 -35.86 -18.85 -8.63
N LEU A 439 -35.40 -19.29 -7.46
CA LEU A 439 -34.01 -19.66 -7.22
C LEU A 439 -33.92 -21.10 -6.73
N THR A 440 -32.96 -21.84 -7.26
CA THR A 440 -32.52 -23.11 -6.66
C THR A 440 -31.88 -22.85 -5.29
N ASP A 441 -31.85 -23.87 -4.43
CA ASP A 441 -31.26 -23.75 -3.09
C ASP A 441 -29.79 -23.33 -3.16
N LYS A 442 -29.05 -23.86 -4.14
CA LYS A 442 -27.65 -23.49 -4.40
C LYS A 442 -27.51 -22.02 -4.79
N GLN A 443 -28.38 -21.49 -5.66
CA GLN A 443 -28.37 -20.08 -6.04
C GLN A 443 -28.75 -19.17 -4.87
N TYR A 444 -29.75 -19.56 -4.09
CA TYR A 444 -30.19 -18.81 -2.92
C TYR A 444 -29.07 -18.70 -1.88
N GLU A 445 -28.41 -19.79 -1.51
CA GLU A 445 -27.31 -19.75 -0.54
C GLU A 445 -26.08 -19.01 -1.08
N LYS A 446 -25.77 -19.11 -2.38
CA LYS A 446 -24.70 -18.29 -3.01
C LYS A 446 -25.01 -16.80 -2.90
N GLN A 447 -26.22 -16.37 -3.25
CA GLN A 447 -26.62 -14.97 -3.17
C GLN A 447 -26.66 -14.46 -1.73
N LYS A 448 -27.18 -15.27 -0.80
CA LYS A 448 -27.19 -14.97 0.63
C LYS A 448 -25.76 -14.75 1.15
N LYS A 449 -24.84 -15.68 0.84
CA LYS A 449 -23.43 -15.56 1.22
C LYS A 449 -22.80 -14.28 0.67
N ASN A 450 -23.03 -13.95 -0.60
CA ASN A 450 -22.51 -12.73 -1.22
C ASN A 450 -22.98 -11.44 -0.52
N ILE A 451 -24.18 -11.46 0.07
CA ILE A 451 -24.70 -10.34 0.87
C ILE A 451 -24.03 -10.31 2.25
N THR A 452 -23.93 -11.45 2.93
CA THR A 452 -23.53 -11.52 4.34
C THR A 452 -22.03 -11.60 4.59
N GLU A 453 -21.23 -11.96 3.59
CA GLU A 453 -19.76 -12.06 3.72
C GLU A 453 -19.05 -10.70 3.88
N LYS A 454 -19.75 -9.58 3.62
CA LYS A 454 -19.17 -8.24 3.65
C LYS A 454 -18.85 -7.82 5.09
N SER A 455 -17.62 -7.35 5.31
CA SER A 455 -17.13 -6.91 6.63
C SER A 455 -16.93 -5.40 6.70
N CYS A 456 -17.04 -4.83 7.91
CA CYS A 456 -16.78 -3.41 8.14
C CYS A 456 -15.27 -3.12 8.17
N LEU A 457 -14.70 -2.78 7.01
CA LEU A 457 -13.27 -2.45 6.91
C LEU A 457 -12.88 -1.17 7.68
N CYS A 458 -13.78 -0.18 7.81
CA CYS A 458 -13.48 1.09 8.48
C CYS A 458 -13.13 0.94 9.97
N VAL A 459 -13.68 -0.07 10.62
CA VAL A 459 -13.43 -0.36 12.04
C VAL A 459 -12.45 -1.52 12.17
N GLY A 460 -12.67 -2.61 11.42
CA GLY A 460 -11.80 -3.79 11.48
C GLY A 460 -10.33 -3.50 11.14
N LEU A 461 -10.05 -2.67 10.13
CA LEU A 461 -8.66 -2.29 9.78
C LEU A 461 -8.07 -1.22 10.70
N ALA A 462 -8.88 -0.60 11.57
CA ALA A 462 -8.45 0.44 12.51
C ALA A 462 -8.13 -0.14 13.91
N ASN A 463 -8.86 -1.19 14.30
CA ASN A 463 -8.84 -1.74 15.66
C ASN A 463 -7.45 -2.23 16.12
N SER A 464 -6.63 -2.75 15.21
CA SER A 464 -5.34 -3.34 15.60
C SER A 464 -4.40 -2.35 16.30
N ALA A 465 -4.31 -1.10 15.83
CA ALA A 465 -3.53 -0.07 16.52
C ALA A 465 -4.15 0.36 17.85
N TYR A 466 -5.49 0.37 17.95
CA TYR A 466 -6.15 0.68 19.22
C TYR A 466 -5.87 -0.40 20.27
N LEU A 467 -5.84 -1.67 19.87
CA LEU A 467 -5.54 -2.78 20.75
C LEU A 467 -4.06 -2.82 21.14
N GLU A 468 -3.13 -2.57 20.21
CA GLU A 468 -1.69 -2.55 20.52
C GLU A 468 -1.29 -1.40 21.45
N LEU A 469 -1.97 -0.25 21.35
CA LEU A 469 -1.67 0.96 22.14
C LEU A 469 -2.61 1.17 23.33
N ASP A 470 -3.43 0.17 23.68
CA ASP A 470 -4.42 0.23 24.76
C ASP A 470 -5.38 1.44 24.68
N ILE A 471 -5.70 1.89 23.46
CA ILE A 471 -6.59 3.03 23.25
C ILE A 471 -8.05 2.53 23.21
N PRO A 472 -8.97 3.01 24.09
CA PRO A 472 -10.32 2.46 24.21
C PRO A 472 -11.13 2.44 22.90
N VAL A 473 -11.63 1.26 22.49
CA VAL A 473 -12.54 1.12 21.34
C VAL A 473 -13.97 1.44 21.80
N LYS A 474 -14.67 2.31 21.05
CA LYS A 474 -16.05 2.71 21.34
C LYS A 474 -17.02 2.09 20.34
N GLY A 475 -18.24 1.81 20.79
CA GLY A 475 -19.35 1.37 19.93
C GLY A 475 -19.55 -0.15 19.92
N GLU A 476 -20.14 -0.65 18.84
CA GLU A 476 -20.39 -2.08 18.62
C GLU A 476 -19.07 -2.87 18.62
N LYS A 477 -19.04 -4.00 19.33
CA LYS A 477 -17.86 -4.88 19.36
C LYS A 477 -17.58 -5.39 17.95
N GLN A 478 -16.39 -5.08 17.44
CA GLN A 478 -15.86 -5.59 16.18
C GLN A 478 -14.43 -6.08 16.40
N GLY A 479 -14.04 -7.11 15.66
CA GLY A 479 -12.69 -7.66 15.74
C GLY A 479 -11.72 -6.90 14.85
N VAL A 480 -10.53 -7.47 14.66
CA VAL A 480 -9.54 -7.01 13.70
C VAL A 480 -9.79 -7.69 12.36
N VAL A 481 -9.81 -6.90 11.30
CA VAL A 481 -9.64 -7.39 9.92
C VAL A 481 -8.18 -7.13 9.57
N ILE A 482 -7.54 -7.99 8.80
CA ILE A 482 -6.18 -7.78 8.30
C ILE A 482 -6.03 -8.26 6.87
N CYS A 483 -5.13 -7.64 6.11
CA CYS A 483 -5.00 -7.87 4.68
C CYS A 483 -3.55 -8.10 4.21
N PRO A 484 -2.86 -9.12 4.75
CA PRO A 484 -1.52 -9.46 4.34
C PRO A 484 -1.52 -9.99 2.90
N GLY A 485 -0.41 -9.79 2.19
CA GLY A 485 -0.16 -10.50 0.93
C GLY A 485 0.12 -11.98 1.17
N PRO A 486 -0.20 -12.87 0.21
CA PRO A 486 -0.18 -14.32 0.39
C PRO A 486 1.21 -14.89 0.69
N ASN A 487 2.27 -14.17 0.27
CA ASN A 487 3.66 -14.54 0.55
C ASN A 487 4.04 -14.51 2.04
N LEU A 488 3.19 -13.98 2.92
CA LEU A 488 3.46 -13.96 4.35
C LEU A 488 3.41 -15.36 4.98
N SER A 489 2.79 -16.34 4.33
CA SER A 489 2.75 -17.75 4.77
C SER A 489 4.11 -18.40 5.02
N PHE A 490 5.20 -17.82 4.47
CA PHE A 490 6.56 -18.30 4.64
C PHE A 490 7.33 -17.61 5.79
N PHE A 491 6.72 -16.63 6.46
CA PHE A 491 7.27 -15.96 7.63
C PHE A 491 6.56 -16.44 8.88
N ASP A 492 7.25 -17.25 9.68
CA ASP A 492 6.69 -18.05 10.78
C ASP A 492 7.19 -17.59 12.16
N LYS A 493 7.67 -16.36 12.26
CA LYS A 493 8.15 -15.80 13.52
C LYS A 493 8.09 -14.28 13.54
N GLU A 494 7.94 -13.74 14.74
CA GLU A 494 8.18 -12.33 15.00
C GLU A 494 9.68 -12.03 14.89
N VAL A 495 10.04 -10.91 14.25
CA VAL A 495 11.45 -10.52 14.06
C VAL A 495 11.66 -9.05 14.39
N SER A 496 12.84 -8.75 14.93
CA SER A 496 13.20 -7.35 15.20
C SER A 496 13.45 -6.58 13.90
N LEU A 497 13.31 -5.26 13.95
CA LEU A 497 13.59 -4.36 12.84
C LEU A 497 14.99 -4.58 12.26
N SER A 498 16.01 -4.69 13.13
CA SER A 498 17.38 -4.95 12.71
C SER A 498 17.49 -6.26 11.92
N LYS A 499 16.87 -7.34 12.39
CA LYS A 499 16.88 -8.63 11.69
C LYS A 499 16.17 -8.57 10.35
N MET A 500 15.00 -7.92 10.28
CA MET A 500 14.28 -7.77 9.02
C MET A 500 15.08 -6.95 8.01
N VAL A 501 15.69 -5.83 8.41
CA VAL A 501 16.52 -5.02 7.50
C VAL A 501 17.76 -5.80 7.05
N ARG A 502 18.40 -6.54 7.96
CA ARG A 502 19.51 -7.44 7.64
C ARG A 502 19.09 -8.57 6.71
N HIS A 503 17.86 -9.05 6.79
CA HIS A 503 17.27 -10.00 5.84
C HIS A 503 17.10 -9.42 4.45
N ILE A 504 16.58 -8.19 4.34
CA ILE A 504 16.46 -7.48 3.06
C ILE A 504 17.83 -7.35 2.39
N TYR A 505 18.88 -7.08 3.17
CA TYR A 505 20.25 -6.93 2.66
C TYR A 505 21.07 -8.23 2.60
N GLY A 506 20.49 -9.37 2.94
CA GLY A 506 21.14 -10.68 2.84
C GLY A 506 22.22 -10.95 3.89
N TYR A 507 22.24 -10.19 4.99
CA TYR A 507 23.13 -10.43 6.14
C TYR A 507 22.57 -11.48 7.09
N GLU A 508 21.26 -11.70 7.07
CA GLU A 508 20.55 -12.74 7.81
C GLU A 508 19.47 -13.35 6.91
N ASN A 509 18.93 -14.51 7.30
CA ASN A 509 17.74 -15.08 6.68
C ASN A 509 16.70 -15.33 7.76
N VAL A 510 15.52 -14.70 7.65
CA VAL A 510 14.43 -14.90 8.62
C VAL A 510 13.47 -16.01 8.22
N LEU A 511 13.52 -16.47 6.98
CA LEU A 511 12.66 -17.54 6.46
C LEU A 511 13.13 -18.91 6.99
N SER A 512 12.19 -19.69 7.53
CA SER A 512 12.46 -21.07 7.94
C SER A 512 12.32 -22.08 6.81
N ASP A 513 11.55 -21.75 5.77
CA ASP A 513 11.23 -22.63 4.65
C ASP A 513 11.91 -22.15 3.36
N ASP A 514 12.80 -22.98 2.81
CA ASP A 514 13.51 -22.71 1.57
C ASP A 514 12.66 -22.99 0.32
N ARG A 515 11.51 -23.67 0.46
CA ARG A 515 10.58 -24.02 -0.62
C ARG A 515 9.73 -22.86 -1.09
N ARG A 516 9.84 -21.67 -0.47
CA ARG A 516 9.15 -20.48 -0.93
C ARG A 516 9.41 -20.25 -2.44
N PRO A 517 8.36 -20.19 -3.27
CA PRO A 517 8.51 -19.92 -4.70
C PRO A 517 9.04 -18.50 -4.92
N HIS A 518 9.71 -18.29 -6.05
CA HIS A 518 10.12 -16.97 -6.49
C HIS A 518 8.90 -16.05 -6.68
N LEU A 519 9.01 -14.75 -6.36
CA LEU A 519 7.88 -13.82 -6.38
C LEU A 519 7.06 -13.83 -7.68
N PHE A 520 7.71 -13.95 -8.84
CA PHE A 520 7.05 -13.99 -10.16
C PHE A 520 6.31 -15.29 -10.40
N ILE A 521 6.84 -16.40 -9.90
CA ILE A 521 6.20 -17.72 -10.01
C ILE A 521 5.00 -17.80 -9.08
N ASN A 522 5.12 -17.24 -7.86
CA ASN A 522 3.97 -17.13 -6.97
C ASN A 522 2.89 -16.20 -7.55
N GLU A 523 3.26 -15.08 -8.16
CA GLU A 523 2.30 -14.22 -8.86
C GLU A 523 1.59 -14.98 -9.98
N LEU A 524 2.34 -15.69 -10.83
CA LEU A 524 1.76 -16.49 -11.91
C LEU A 524 0.78 -17.55 -11.38
N LYS A 525 1.12 -18.25 -10.29
CA LYS A 525 0.22 -19.19 -9.59
C LYS A 525 -1.10 -18.51 -9.25
N LEU A 526 -1.05 -17.35 -8.58
CA LEU A 526 -2.23 -16.58 -8.18
C LEU A 526 -3.09 -16.16 -9.37
N TYR A 527 -2.47 -15.73 -10.48
CA TYR A 527 -3.19 -15.36 -11.70
C TYR A 527 -3.84 -16.56 -12.41
N VAL A 528 -3.17 -17.71 -12.47
CA VAL A 528 -3.73 -18.94 -13.05
C VAL A 528 -4.91 -19.43 -12.22
N ASP A 529 -4.78 -19.43 -10.89
CA ASP A 529 -5.86 -19.81 -9.98
C ASP A 529 -7.04 -18.84 -10.06
N TYR A 530 -6.78 -17.54 -10.11
CA TYR A 530 -7.79 -16.51 -10.32
C TYR A 530 -8.56 -16.74 -11.63
N PHE A 531 -7.84 -16.93 -12.75
CA PHE A 531 -8.46 -17.13 -14.06
C PHE A 531 -9.32 -18.40 -14.11
N LYS A 532 -8.83 -19.49 -13.51
CA LYS A 532 -9.57 -20.74 -13.39
C LYS A 532 -10.87 -20.52 -12.60
N ASN A 533 -10.79 -19.85 -11.46
CA ASN A 533 -11.96 -19.59 -10.62
C ASN A 533 -12.94 -18.60 -11.29
N GLU A 534 -12.45 -17.58 -12.00
CA GLU A 534 -13.30 -16.65 -12.76
C GLU A 534 -14.18 -17.38 -13.77
N ILE A 535 -13.64 -18.39 -14.47
CA ILE A 535 -14.42 -19.20 -15.43
C ILE A 535 -15.35 -20.19 -14.71
N LEU A 536 -14.87 -20.89 -13.68
CA LEU A 536 -15.66 -21.93 -12.99
C LEU A 536 -16.83 -21.36 -12.19
N GLU A 537 -16.66 -20.17 -11.61
CA GLU A 537 -17.67 -19.54 -10.76
C GLU A 537 -18.62 -18.63 -11.53
N PHE A 538 -18.35 -18.39 -12.82
CA PHE A 538 -19.21 -17.61 -13.70
C PHE A 538 -20.57 -18.28 -13.82
N SER A 539 -21.61 -17.59 -13.35
CA SER A 539 -22.97 -18.11 -13.30
C SER A 539 -23.97 -17.26 -14.09
N GLU A 540 -23.49 -16.23 -14.79
CA GLU A 540 -24.30 -15.37 -15.66
C GLU A 540 -24.33 -15.92 -17.08
N GLU A 541 -25.15 -15.31 -17.95
CA GLU A 541 -25.14 -15.64 -19.37
C GLU A 541 -23.81 -15.26 -20.00
N ILE A 542 -23.21 -16.21 -20.72
CA ILE A 542 -21.93 -15.98 -21.39
C ILE A 542 -22.16 -15.01 -22.54
N THR A 543 -21.30 -13.99 -22.65
CA THR A 543 -21.36 -12.99 -23.71
C THR A 543 -20.10 -13.00 -24.57
N LYS A 544 -20.18 -12.52 -25.82
CA LYS A 544 -19.00 -12.41 -26.71
C LYS A 544 -17.89 -11.57 -26.08
N SER A 545 -18.27 -10.53 -25.33
CA SER A 545 -17.33 -9.67 -24.62
C SER A 545 -16.61 -10.43 -23.50
N GLN A 546 -17.33 -11.28 -22.76
CA GLN A 546 -16.74 -12.06 -21.67
C GLN A 546 -15.75 -13.10 -22.21
N VAL A 547 -16.11 -13.82 -23.28
CA VAL A 547 -15.22 -14.77 -23.95
C VAL A 547 -13.94 -14.07 -24.42
N LYS A 548 -14.08 -12.92 -25.10
CA LYS A 548 -12.93 -12.13 -25.56
C LYS A 548 -12.03 -11.67 -24.40
N LYS A 549 -12.61 -11.26 -23.27
CA LYS A 549 -11.85 -10.89 -22.07
C LYS A 549 -11.01 -12.07 -21.57
N TRP A 550 -11.61 -13.26 -21.47
CA TRP A 550 -10.90 -14.46 -21.05
C TRP A 550 -9.80 -14.89 -22.03
N GLU A 551 -10.02 -14.73 -23.34
CA GLU A 551 -9.00 -15.00 -24.36
C GLU A 551 -7.81 -14.05 -24.23
N ILE A 552 -8.07 -12.75 -24.05
CA ILE A 552 -7.02 -11.75 -23.80
C ILE A 552 -6.24 -12.10 -22.53
N PHE A 553 -6.93 -12.42 -21.44
CA PHE A 553 -6.33 -12.79 -20.17
C PHE A 553 -5.40 -13.99 -20.32
N LYS A 554 -5.90 -15.07 -20.92
CA LYS A 554 -5.11 -16.29 -21.20
C LYS A 554 -3.91 -15.98 -22.11
N GLY A 555 -4.11 -15.18 -23.15
CA GLY A 555 -3.06 -14.78 -24.08
C GLY A 555 -1.95 -13.98 -23.40
N ASN A 556 -2.30 -13.05 -22.52
CA ASN A 556 -1.33 -12.25 -21.76
C ASN A 556 -0.55 -13.10 -20.76
N LEU A 557 -1.19 -14.07 -20.08
CA LEU A 557 -0.48 -15.02 -19.22
C LEU A 557 0.52 -15.88 -19.99
N LEU A 558 0.14 -16.38 -21.18
CA LEU A 558 1.05 -17.17 -22.01
C LEU A 558 2.27 -16.35 -22.46
N LYS A 559 2.07 -15.07 -22.80
CA LYS A 559 3.17 -14.14 -23.11
C LYS A 559 4.06 -13.89 -21.89
N GLY A 560 3.46 -13.71 -20.71
CA GLY A 560 4.21 -13.55 -19.46
C GLY A 560 5.04 -14.78 -19.10
N ILE A 561 4.51 -15.99 -19.33
CA ILE A 561 5.26 -17.24 -19.17
C ILE A 561 6.45 -17.29 -20.13
N ALA A 562 6.25 -16.96 -21.41
CA ALA A 562 7.34 -16.94 -22.40
C ALA A 562 8.44 -15.95 -22.01
N TYR A 563 8.05 -14.74 -21.57
CA TYR A 563 8.99 -13.76 -21.04
C TYR A 563 9.77 -14.29 -19.83
N TYR A 564 9.12 -14.99 -18.90
CA TYR A 564 9.80 -15.62 -17.76
C TYR A 564 10.75 -16.75 -18.20
N GLU A 565 10.37 -17.57 -19.17
CA GLU A 565 11.24 -18.62 -19.73
C GLU A 565 12.54 -18.00 -20.29
N GLU A 566 12.47 -16.88 -21.02
CA GLU A 566 13.63 -16.15 -21.54
C GLU A 566 14.45 -15.50 -20.42
N LEU A 567 13.78 -14.76 -19.52
CA LEU A 567 14.41 -14.06 -18.40
C LEU A 567 15.23 -15.01 -17.51
N PHE A 568 14.67 -16.17 -17.15
CA PHE A 568 15.35 -17.13 -16.28
C PHE A 568 16.40 -17.98 -17.01
N ALA A 569 16.39 -18.02 -18.36
CA ALA A 569 17.44 -18.67 -19.12
C ALA A 569 18.73 -17.83 -19.15
N GLU A 570 18.61 -16.51 -19.10
CA GLU A 570 19.74 -15.57 -19.19
C GLU A 570 20.16 -14.98 -17.83
N THR A 571 19.39 -15.23 -16.77
CA THR A 571 19.66 -14.62 -15.45
C THR A 571 20.91 -15.19 -14.76
N ASN A 572 21.62 -14.32 -14.04
CA ASN A 572 22.68 -14.73 -13.12
C ASN A 572 22.16 -15.02 -11.70
N TYR A 573 20.89 -14.73 -11.43
CA TYR A 573 20.23 -14.91 -10.14
C TYR A 573 19.56 -16.29 -10.01
N PHE A 574 19.25 -16.69 -8.78
CA PHE A 574 18.41 -17.84 -8.44
C PHE A 574 18.93 -19.20 -8.93
N LYS A 575 20.23 -19.34 -9.21
CA LYS A 575 20.83 -20.57 -9.78
C LYS A 575 20.37 -21.86 -9.09
N PRO A 576 20.30 -21.95 -7.74
CA PRO A 576 19.85 -23.18 -7.07
C PRO A 576 18.36 -23.53 -7.30
N LYS A 577 17.55 -22.56 -7.74
CA LYS A 577 16.10 -22.69 -7.95
C LYS A 577 15.69 -22.68 -9.43
N LEU A 578 16.63 -22.59 -10.38
CA LEU A 578 16.26 -22.50 -11.81
C LEU A 578 15.49 -23.72 -12.30
N ASP A 579 15.90 -24.94 -11.93
CA ASP A 579 15.19 -26.16 -12.34
C ASP A 579 13.75 -26.20 -11.83
N SER A 580 13.51 -25.80 -10.57
CA SER A 580 12.16 -25.74 -10.02
C SER A 580 11.33 -24.63 -10.69
N ILE A 581 11.93 -23.46 -10.94
CA ILE A 581 11.30 -22.35 -11.67
C ILE A 581 10.85 -22.80 -13.08
N PHE A 582 11.73 -23.45 -13.86
CA PHE A 582 11.37 -23.94 -15.19
C PHE A 582 10.31 -25.05 -15.15
N SER A 583 10.37 -25.94 -14.16
CA SER A 583 9.34 -26.95 -13.92
C SER A 583 7.98 -26.31 -13.64
N ASP A 584 7.94 -25.30 -12.78
CA ASP A 584 6.72 -24.55 -12.43
C ASP A 584 6.15 -23.82 -13.65
N LEU A 585 6.98 -23.13 -14.43
CA LEU A 585 6.55 -22.45 -15.67
C LEU A 585 5.90 -23.44 -16.64
N LYS A 586 6.54 -24.60 -16.87
CA LYS A 586 5.98 -25.66 -17.72
C LYS A 586 4.65 -26.18 -17.16
N SER A 587 4.57 -26.40 -15.86
CA SER A 587 3.35 -26.84 -15.17
C SER A 587 2.20 -25.84 -15.33
N PHE A 588 2.45 -24.55 -15.08
CA PHE A 588 1.44 -23.50 -15.23
C PHE A 588 1.02 -23.31 -16.69
N LYS A 589 1.94 -23.40 -17.65
CA LYS A 589 1.63 -23.36 -19.10
C LYS A 589 0.68 -24.51 -19.49
N LEU A 590 0.94 -25.73 -19.01
CA LEU A 590 0.07 -26.88 -19.24
C LEU A 590 -1.31 -26.69 -18.59
N LYS A 591 -1.37 -26.28 -17.32
CA LYS A 591 -2.63 -25.98 -16.61
C LYS A 591 -3.45 -24.94 -17.36
N LEU A 592 -2.81 -23.84 -17.78
CA LEU A 592 -3.48 -22.76 -18.50
C LEU A 592 -4.04 -23.23 -19.84
N ASN A 593 -3.31 -24.08 -20.57
CA ASN A 593 -3.80 -24.66 -21.82
C ASN A 593 -5.00 -25.60 -21.62
N GLN A 594 -5.06 -26.32 -20.51
CA GLN A 594 -6.19 -27.20 -20.14
C GLN A 594 -7.45 -26.43 -19.73
N ILE A 595 -7.33 -25.18 -19.27
CA ILE A 595 -8.49 -24.33 -18.98
C ILE A 595 -9.21 -24.03 -20.30
N LYS A 596 -10.40 -24.63 -20.45
CA LYS A 596 -11.29 -24.42 -21.59
C LYS A 596 -12.11 -23.16 -21.37
N ILE A 597 -11.96 -22.20 -22.27
CA ILE A 597 -12.83 -21.03 -22.34
C ILE A 597 -14.15 -21.48 -22.99
N PRO A 598 -15.31 -21.22 -22.38
CA PRO A 598 -16.59 -21.55 -22.99
C PRO A 598 -16.75 -20.89 -24.37
N GLN A 599 -17.32 -21.62 -25.32
CA GLN A 599 -17.70 -21.10 -26.63
C GLN A 599 -19.17 -20.68 -26.62
N LEU A 600 -19.53 -19.73 -27.47
CA LEU A 600 -20.90 -19.23 -27.65
C LEU A 600 -21.66 -19.97 -28.74
#